data_AF-A0A0G0RE34-F1
#
_entry.id   AF-A0A0G0RE34-F1
#
_cell.length_a   1.000
_cell.length_b   1.000
_cell.length_c   1.000
_cell.angle_alpha   90.00
_cell.angle_beta   90.00
_cell.angle_gamma   90.00
#
_symmetry.space_group_name_H-M   'P 1'
#
loop_
_entity.id
_entity.type
_entity.pdbx_description
1 polymer ?
#
loop_
_entity_poly.entity_id
_entity_poly.type
_entity_poly.pdbx_seq_one_letter_code
_entity_poly.pdbx_strand_id
1 'polypeptide(L)'
;MEKESFLTREKLLGDQQFIKSPLKFIVFLFIVLTFLDLIYLNYKILTQPNEQKLQTSIGATKGSAPSESASLTEALDICPQSCVAQINQAVSSSNIKKTETIVQAESLAREFFIPLGSSVNFSDDWQDVAGLQAYVDGTAYGRIKKVTFEASVRVPTGNQTANVRLFNVTAKHPVWFSEVLFTGGGNPQFLVSEPIALDPGNSLYKVQMKTQLKYAAYLDQARIHILAN
;
A
#
# COMPACT_ATOMS: atom_id res chain seq x y z
N MET A 1 -45.32 77.21 50.98
CA MET A 1 -45.44 78.15 49.85
C MET A 1 -44.06 78.25 49.25
N GLU A 2 -43.91 77.96 47.96
CA GLU A 2 -42.69 78.20 47.15
C GLU A 2 -41.50 77.25 47.40
N LYS A 3 -40.92 76.48 46.47
CA LYS A 3 -41.10 76.31 45.01
C LYS A 3 -40.50 74.95 44.63
N GLU A 4 -41.32 74.13 43.99
CA GLU A 4 -40.87 73.09 43.06
C GLU A 4 -40.27 73.75 41.82
N SER A 5 -39.05 73.39 41.42
CA SER A 5 -38.61 73.34 40.00
C SER A 5 -37.10 73.06 39.92
N PHE A 6 -36.68 71.79 39.91
CA PHE A 6 -35.40 71.43 39.31
C PHE A 6 -35.42 69.98 38.81
N LEU A 7 -36.45 69.69 38.00
CA LEU A 7 -36.64 68.43 37.32
C LEU A 7 -36.72 68.71 35.82
N THR A 8 -35.62 69.14 35.19
CA THR A 8 -35.50 69.06 33.72
C THR A 8 -34.05 69.17 33.23
N ARG A 9 -33.67 68.23 32.34
CA ARG A 9 -32.64 68.35 31.27
C ARG A 9 -31.23 67.73 31.39
N GLU A 10 -31.01 66.59 32.04
CA GLU A 10 -29.73 65.84 31.82
C GLU A 10 -29.86 64.34 31.49
N LYS A 11 -31.02 63.89 30.97
CA LYS A 11 -31.17 62.50 30.48
C LYS A 11 -31.54 62.38 29.00
N LEU A 12 -31.09 63.33 28.18
CA LEU A 12 -31.25 63.29 26.73
C LEU A 12 -29.92 63.64 26.06
N LEU A 13 -28.97 62.70 26.09
CA LEU A 13 -27.90 62.55 25.10
C LEU A 13 -27.34 61.14 25.25
N GLY A 14 -28.09 60.22 24.65
CA GLY A 14 -27.51 58.96 24.21
C GLY A 14 -26.52 59.24 23.07
N ASP A 15 -25.51 58.37 23.06
CA ASP A 15 -24.78 57.90 21.89
C ASP A 15 -23.56 58.69 21.37
N GLN A 16 -22.59 57.92 20.89
CA GLN A 16 -21.33 58.29 20.22
C GLN A 16 -20.07 58.54 21.08
N GLN A 17 -19.63 57.56 21.88
CA GLN A 17 -18.22 57.47 22.31
C GLN A 17 -17.55 56.10 22.04
N PHE A 18 -18.11 55.26 21.17
CA PHE A 18 -17.62 53.89 20.98
C PHE A 18 -16.39 53.73 20.07
N ILE A 19 -15.81 54.80 19.52
CA ILE A 19 -14.65 54.72 18.60
C ILE A 19 -13.55 55.70 19.01
N LYS A 20 -12.83 55.42 20.11
CA LYS A 20 -11.60 56.16 20.48
C LYS A 20 -10.46 55.28 21.01
N SER A 21 -10.45 53.98 20.68
CA SER A 21 -9.29 53.14 20.97
C SER A 21 -8.73 52.57 19.66
N PRO A 22 -7.57 53.06 19.18
CA PRO A 22 -6.96 52.57 17.95
C PRO A 22 -6.65 51.06 18.04
N LEU A 23 -6.43 50.54 19.24
CA LEU A 23 -6.24 49.12 19.51
C LEU A 23 -7.48 48.28 19.15
N LYS A 24 -8.69 48.75 19.50
CA LYS A 24 -9.93 48.02 19.20
C LYS A 24 -10.23 47.99 17.69
N PHE A 25 -9.85 49.05 16.98
CA PHE A 25 -9.97 49.09 15.51
C PHE A 25 -9.00 48.10 14.85
N ILE A 26 -7.75 48.02 15.33
CA ILE A 26 -6.76 47.06 14.83
C ILE A 26 -7.21 45.61 15.08
N VAL A 27 -7.73 45.31 16.28
CA VAL A 27 -8.24 43.97 16.62
C VAL A 27 -9.44 43.61 15.74
N PHE A 28 -10.37 44.55 15.52
CA PHE A 28 -11.51 44.34 14.63
C PHE A 28 -11.07 44.10 13.18
N LEU A 29 -10.11 44.88 12.67
CA LEU A 29 -9.55 44.70 11.32
C LEU A 29 -8.91 43.31 11.16
N PHE A 30 -8.16 42.86 12.16
CA PHE A 30 -7.53 41.54 12.15
C PHE A 30 -8.57 40.41 12.11
N ILE A 31 -9.64 40.52 12.91
CA ILE A 31 -10.76 39.56 12.89
C ILE A 31 -11.40 39.53 11.50
N VAL A 32 -11.70 40.68 10.91
CA VAL A 32 -12.29 40.75 9.56
C VAL A 32 -11.37 40.10 8.51
N LEU A 33 -10.06 40.35 8.58
CA LEU A 33 -9.07 39.73 7.70
C LEU A 33 -9.07 38.20 7.80
N THR A 34 -9.10 37.66 9.03
CA THR A 34 -9.16 36.20 9.23
C THR A 34 -10.46 35.59 8.69
N PHE A 35 -11.60 36.28 8.85
CA PHE A 35 -12.87 35.81 8.30
C PHE A 35 -12.88 35.81 6.76
N LEU A 36 -12.31 36.84 6.13
CA LEU A 36 -12.19 36.90 4.67
C LEU A 36 -11.29 35.78 4.11
N ASP A 37 -10.19 35.46 4.79
CA ASP A 37 -9.28 34.38 4.39
C ASP A 37 -9.97 33.00 4.47
N LEU A 38 -10.73 32.76 5.54
CA LEU A 38 -11.52 31.53 5.68
C LEU A 38 -12.61 31.39 4.60
N ILE A 39 -13.31 32.49 4.27
CA ILE A 39 -14.30 32.51 3.18
C ILE A 39 -13.64 32.23 1.84
N TYR A 40 -12.48 32.83 1.58
CA TYR A 40 -11.71 32.62 0.34
C TYR A 40 -11.28 31.15 0.17
N LEU A 41 -10.74 30.53 1.23
CA LEU A 41 -10.34 29.12 1.21
C LEU A 41 -11.55 28.19 0.99
N ASN A 42 -12.68 28.48 1.65
CA ASN A 42 -13.90 27.70 1.48
C ASN A 42 -14.46 27.81 0.05
N TYR A 43 -14.48 29.02 -0.53
CA TYR A 43 -14.87 29.22 -1.92
C TYR A 43 -13.97 28.44 -2.88
N LYS A 44 -12.64 28.48 -2.67
CA LYS A 44 -11.67 27.78 -3.52
C LYS A 44 -11.80 26.25 -3.44
N ILE A 45 -12.16 25.69 -2.28
CA ILE A 45 -12.41 24.24 -2.13
C ILE A 45 -13.72 23.83 -2.83
N LEU A 46 -14.77 24.65 -2.71
CA LEU A 46 -16.09 24.38 -3.32
C LEU A 46 -16.11 24.56 -4.85
N THR A 47 -15.22 25.37 -5.39
CA THR A 47 -15.16 25.66 -6.84
C THR A 47 -14.15 24.82 -7.61
N GLN A 48 -13.46 23.86 -7.00
CA GLN A 48 -12.67 22.91 -7.81
C GLN A 48 -13.61 21.96 -8.56
N PRO A 49 -13.63 21.98 -9.91
CA PRO A 49 -14.32 20.97 -10.67
C PRO A 49 -13.65 19.61 -10.42
N ASN A 50 -14.47 18.67 -9.97
CA ASN A 50 -14.06 17.29 -9.70
C ASN A 50 -13.73 16.59 -11.02
N GLU A 51 -12.49 16.72 -11.50
CA GLU A 51 -11.93 15.91 -12.59
C GLU A 51 -11.53 14.52 -12.06
N GLN A 52 -12.50 13.79 -11.48
CA GLN A 52 -12.42 12.33 -11.41
C GLN A 52 -13.00 11.76 -12.71
N LYS A 53 -12.16 11.69 -13.74
CA LYS A 53 -12.40 10.78 -14.88
C LYS A 53 -12.30 9.34 -14.37
N LEU A 54 -13.43 8.82 -13.91
CA LEU A 54 -13.65 7.41 -13.67
C LEU A 54 -13.76 6.69 -15.03
N GLN A 55 -12.68 6.03 -15.48
CA GLN A 55 -12.76 5.08 -16.58
C GLN A 55 -13.40 3.78 -16.08
N THR A 56 -14.73 3.74 -16.11
CA THR A 56 -15.50 2.49 -16.05
C THR A 56 -15.81 2.07 -17.49
N SER A 57 -15.06 1.11 -18.02
CA SER A 57 -15.49 0.33 -19.18
C SER A 57 -15.83 -1.10 -18.73
N ILE A 58 -17.09 -1.28 -18.34
CA ILE A 58 -17.71 -2.61 -18.24
C ILE A 58 -18.23 -2.95 -19.63
N GLY A 59 -17.45 -3.72 -20.38
CA GLY A 59 -17.92 -4.43 -21.56
C GLY A 59 -18.63 -5.70 -21.13
N ALA A 60 -19.96 -5.67 -21.14
CA ALA A 60 -20.80 -6.85 -21.02
C ALA A 60 -20.80 -7.60 -22.36
N THR A 61 -20.31 -8.85 -22.36
CA THR A 61 -20.70 -9.85 -23.36
C THR A 61 -21.17 -11.10 -22.62
N LYS A 62 -22.46 -11.39 -22.79
CA LYS A 62 -23.17 -12.55 -22.26
C LYS A 62 -22.49 -13.86 -22.64
N GLY A 63 -22.53 -14.79 -21.70
CA GLY A 63 -22.05 -16.16 -21.89
C GLY A 63 -22.98 -17.06 -22.70
N SER A 64 -22.37 -18.12 -23.20
CA SER A 64 -22.97 -19.44 -23.39
C SER A 64 -21.83 -20.47 -23.36
N ALA A 65 -21.78 -21.26 -22.29
CA ALA A 65 -21.21 -22.61 -22.26
C ALA A 65 -22.42 -23.60 -22.30
N PRO A 66 -22.28 -24.92 -22.59
CA PRO A 66 -21.08 -25.74 -22.43
C PRO A 66 -20.87 -26.88 -23.48
N SER A 67 -19.81 -27.67 -23.24
CA SER A 67 -19.47 -28.98 -23.84
C SER A 67 -18.77 -28.88 -25.21
N GLU A 68 -17.67 -29.57 -25.50
CA GLU A 68 -17.39 -30.99 -25.27
C GLU A 68 -15.88 -31.28 -25.44
N SER A 69 -15.40 -32.31 -24.73
CA SER A 69 -14.03 -32.84 -24.80
C SER A 69 -13.65 -33.33 -26.20
N ALA A 70 -12.48 -32.93 -26.69
CA ALA A 70 -11.74 -33.69 -27.69
C ALA A 70 -10.23 -33.62 -27.41
N SER A 71 -9.70 -34.78 -27.00
CA SER A 71 -8.28 -35.09 -26.93
C SER A 71 -7.66 -34.98 -28.33
N LEU A 72 -6.70 -34.08 -28.52
CA LEU A 72 -5.75 -34.13 -29.63
C LEU A 72 -4.42 -34.67 -29.10
N THR A 73 -4.34 -36.00 -29.07
CA THR A 73 -3.06 -36.71 -29.11
C THR A 73 -2.67 -36.79 -30.59
N GLU A 74 -2.00 -35.76 -31.11
CA GLU A 74 -1.22 -35.90 -32.34
C GLU A 74 0.25 -35.98 -31.96
N ALA A 75 0.73 -37.21 -31.87
CA ALA A 75 2.15 -37.52 -31.88
C ALA A 75 2.72 -37.08 -33.25
N LEU A 76 3.40 -35.94 -33.26
CA LEU A 76 4.33 -35.63 -34.33
C LEU A 76 5.54 -36.56 -34.19
N ASP A 77 5.50 -37.63 -34.98
CA ASP A 77 6.57 -38.61 -35.17
C ASP A 77 7.74 -37.94 -35.92
N ILE A 78 8.54 -37.15 -35.21
CA ILE A 78 9.63 -36.30 -35.77
C ILE A 78 10.89 -37.11 -36.12
N CYS A 79 10.89 -38.44 -35.96
CA CYS A 79 12.02 -39.24 -36.43
C CYS A 79 11.55 -40.59 -36.99
N PRO A 80 11.49 -40.75 -38.33
CA PRO A 80 11.29 -42.07 -38.92
C PRO A 80 12.37 -43.03 -38.40
N GLN A 81 11.99 -44.27 -38.09
CA GLN A 81 12.91 -45.30 -37.55
C GLN A 81 14.20 -45.46 -38.40
N SER A 82 14.12 -45.15 -39.71
CA SER A 82 15.25 -45.12 -40.64
C SER A 82 16.28 -44.02 -40.36
N CYS A 83 15.86 -42.87 -39.80
CA CYS A 83 16.73 -41.78 -39.39
C CYS A 83 17.53 -42.16 -38.13
N VAL A 84 16.86 -42.78 -37.14
CA VAL A 84 17.52 -43.29 -35.93
C VAL A 84 18.55 -44.38 -36.26
N ALA A 85 18.23 -45.26 -37.21
CA ALA A 85 19.16 -46.29 -37.66
C ALA A 85 20.43 -45.70 -38.31
N GLN A 86 20.29 -44.65 -39.13
CA GLN A 86 21.42 -43.98 -39.77
C GLN A 86 22.28 -43.20 -38.76
N ILE A 87 21.67 -42.56 -37.77
CA ILE A 87 22.39 -41.89 -36.67
C ILE A 87 23.19 -42.93 -35.88
N ASN A 88 22.57 -44.05 -35.49
CA ASN A 88 23.23 -45.12 -34.74
C ASN A 88 24.37 -45.79 -35.54
N GLN A 89 24.22 -45.89 -36.86
CA GLN A 89 25.26 -46.41 -37.75
C GLN A 89 26.41 -45.41 -37.93
N ALA A 90 26.14 -44.10 -37.88
CA ALA A 90 27.16 -43.05 -37.98
C ALA A 90 27.96 -42.86 -36.68
N VAL A 91 27.36 -43.13 -35.50
CA VAL A 91 28.04 -42.98 -34.20
C VAL A 91 28.74 -44.25 -33.72
N SER A 92 28.42 -45.42 -34.26
CA SER A 92 29.03 -46.71 -33.84
C SER A 92 30.50 -46.88 -34.27
N SER A 93 31.01 -46.03 -35.17
CA SER A 93 32.42 -45.98 -35.57
C SER A 93 33.24 -44.95 -34.77
N SER A 94 32.59 -44.10 -33.97
CA SER A 94 33.27 -43.10 -33.16
C SER A 94 33.38 -43.61 -31.72
N ASN A 95 34.60 -43.93 -31.29
CA ASN A 95 34.95 -44.13 -29.88
C ASN A 95 34.86 -42.79 -29.12
N ILE A 96 33.66 -42.22 -29.04
CA ILE A 96 33.39 -41.08 -28.16
C ILE A 96 33.27 -41.68 -26.77
N LYS A 97 34.38 -41.64 -26.03
CA LYS A 97 34.40 -41.88 -24.59
C LYS A 97 33.32 -40.98 -24.00
N LYS A 98 32.26 -41.59 -23.45
CA LYS A 98 31.21 -40.89 -22.71
C LYS A 98 31.88 -40.27 -21.49
N THR A 99 32.40 -39.06 -21.64
CA THR A 99 32.73 -38.22 -20.51
C THR A 99 31.38 -37.93 -19.86
N GLU A 100 31.13 -38.56 -18.73
CA GLU A 100 30.10 -38.11 -17.81
C GLU A 100 30.50 -36.69 -17.41
N THR A 101 29.97 -35.71 -18.15
CA THR A 101 29.88 -34.35 -17.64
C THR A 101 29.02 -34.48 -16.39
N ILE A 102 29.66 -34.51 -15.24
CA ILE A 102 29.02 -34.14 -13.98
C ILE A 102 28.56 -32.72 -14.23
N VAL A 103 27.30 -32.58 -14.65
CA VAL A 103 26.60 -31.31 -14.63
C VAL A 103 26.48 -31.03 -13.15
N GLN A 104 27.49 -30.34 -12.60
CA GLN A 104 27.38 -29.76 -11.29
C GLN A 104 26.18 -28.85 -11.38
N ALA A 105 25.07 -29.28 -10.77
CA ALA A 105 23.85 -28.51 -10.72
C ALA A 105 24.22 -27.17 -10.06
N GLU A 106 24.44 -26.15 -10.88
CA GLU A 106 24.49 -24.78 -10.40
C GLU A 106 23.18 -24.58 -9.64
N SER A 107 23.27 -24.35 -8.33
CA SER A 107 22.11 -24.03 -7.53
C SER A 107 21.62 -22.66 -8.01
N LEU A 108 20.78 -22.64 -9.04
CA LEU A 108 20.15 -21.43 -9.56
C LEU A 108 19.33 -20.84 -8.42
N ALA A 109 19.79 -19.72 -7.88
CA ALA A 109 19.04 -18.99 -6.87
C ALA A 109 17.71 -18.55 -7.49
N ARG A 110 16.60 -18.91 -6.85
CA ARG A 110 15.24 -18.55 -7.26
C ARG A 110 14.72 -17.46 -6.35
N GLU A 111 14.09 -16.47 -6.95
CA GLU A 111 13.51 -15.32 -6.25
C GLU A 111 11.99 -15.32 -6.48
N PHE A 112 11.23 -15.15 -5.40
CA PHE A 112 9.77 -15.11 -5.44
C PHE A 112 9.27 -13.86 -4.72
N PHE A 113 8.24 -13.24 -5.30
CA PHE A 113 7.55 -12.10 -4.73
C PHE A 113 6.08 -12.41 -4.57
N ILE A 114 5.57 -12.21 -3.36
CA ILE A 114 4.15 -12.38 -3.03
C ILE A 114 3.59 -10.98 -2.75
N PRO A 115 2.89 -10.36 -3.71
CA PRO A 115 2.30 -9.05 -3.52
C PRO A 115 1.13 -9.15 -2.54
N LEU A 116 1.11 -8.26 -1.55
CA LEU A 116 0.00 -8.12 -0.60
C LEU A 116 -0.93 -6.98 -0.99
N GLY A 117 -0.41 -5.95 -1.66
CA GLY A 117 -1.18 -4.84 -2.20
C GLY A 117 -0.80 -3.49 -1.63
N SER A 118 -1.74 -2.54 -1.69
CA SER A 118 -1.60 -1.17 -1.25
C SER A 118 -2.89 -0.66 -0.63
N SER A 119 -2.80 0.21 0.37
CA SER A 119 -3.97 0.75 1.09
C SER A 119 -3.56 1.93 1.97
N VAL A 120 -4.48 2.40 2.81
CA VAL A 120 -4.29 3.52 3.74
C VAL A 120 -4.74 3.10 5.14
N ASN A 121 -4.04 3.60 6.16
CA ASN A 121 -4.45 3.43 7.55
C ASN A 121 -4.17 4.72 8.36
N PHE A 122 -4.90 4.88 9.46
CA PHE A 122 -4.86 6.02 10.38
C PHE A 122 -5.07 5.59 11.84
N SER A 123 -4.98 4.30 12.16
CA SER A 123 -5.06 3.80 13.53
C SER A 123 -3.82 4.16 14.35
N ASP A 124 -3.96 4.43 15.65
CA ASP A 124 -2.85 4.54 16.61
C ASP A 124 -2.44 3.20 17.24
N ASP A 125 -3.28 2.17 17.08
CA ASP A 125 -2.98 0.80 17.47
C ASP A 125 -2.84 -0.11 16.24
N TRP A 126 -2.28 -1.29 16.43
CA TRP A 126 -2.13 -2.31 15.40
C TRP A 126 -3.50 -2.73 14.86
N GLN A 127 -3.78 -2.28 13.64
CA GLN A 127 -4.99 -2.65 12.93
C GLN A 127 -4.64 -3.34 11.61
N ASP A 128 -5.49 -4.27 11.23
CA ASP A 128 -5.43 -4.91 9.92
C ASP A 128 -5.66 -3.87 8.82
N VAL A 129 -4.79 -3.90 7.82
CA VAL A 129 -4.96 -3.08 6.63
C VAL A 129 -5.90 -3.80 5.68
N ALA A 130 -7.07 -3.20 5.42
CA ALA A 130 -8.14 -3.85 4.66
C ALA A 130 -7.66 -4.32 3.28
N GLY A 131 -7.93 -5.58 2.96
CA GLY A 131 -7.63 -6.20 1.66
C GLY A 131 -6.19 -6.66 1.47
N LEU A 132 -5.29 -6.46 2.43
CA LEU A 132 -3.88 -6.84 2.31
C LEU A 132 -3.61 -8.17 3.02
N GLN A 133 -3.92 -9.27 2.33
CA GLN A 133 -3.68 -10.62 2.83
C GLN A 133 -3.41 -11.61 1.69
N ALA A 134 -2.57 -12.60 1.96
CA ALA A 134 -2.28 -13.68 1.03
C ALA A 134 -2.01 -15.00 1.76
N TYR A 135 -2.41 -16.09 1.12
CA TYR A 135 -1.99 -17.43 1.50
C TYR A 135 -0.56 -17.67 1.00
N VAL A 136 0.31 -18.11 1.90
CA VAL A 136 1.71 -18.43 1.59
C VAL A 136 2.00 -19.81 2.13
N ASP A 137 2.37 -20.71 1.23
CA ASP A 137 2.85 -22.04 1.59
C ASP A 137 4.38 -22.05 1.60
N GLY A 138 4.98 -22.00 2.79
CA GLY A 138 6.43 -22.04 2.95
C GLY A 138 7.09 -23.28 2.34
N THR A 139 6.34 -24.39 2.20
CA THR A 139 6.85 -25.64 1.64
C THR A 139 6.92 -25.64 0.11
N ALA A 140 6.20 -24.72 -0.55
CA ALA A 140 6.19 -24.59 -2.01
C ALA A 140 7.48 -24.03 -2.60
N TYR A 141 8.34 -23.41 -1.78
CA TYR A 141 9.54 -22.69 -2.23
C TYR A 141 10.84 -23.49 -2.13
N GLY A 142 10.77 -24.78 -1.77
CA GLY A 142 11.97 -25.61 -1.62
C GLY A 142 12.88 -25.13 -0.48
N ARG A 143 14.20 -25.10 -0.69
CA ARG A 143 15.15 -24.68 0.34
C ARG A 143 15.26 -23.16 0.40
N ILE A 144 14.47 -22.54 1.27
CA ILE A 144 14.49 -21.11 1.54
C ILE A 144 15.85 -20.70 2.15
N LYS A 145 16.48 -19.68 1.56
CA LYS A 145 17.69 -19.01 2.07
C LYS A 145 17.35 -17.81 2.95
N LYS A 146 16.41 -16.99 2.52
CA LYS A 146 16.04 -15.73 3.19
C LYS A 146 14.61 -15.35 2.82
N VAL A 147 13.87 -14.83 3.79
CA VAL A 147 12.57 -14.19 3.56
C VAL A 147 12.60 -12.82 4.20
N THR A 148 12.09 -11.80 3.52
CA THR A 148 11.94 -10.44 4.05
C THR A 148 10.56 -9.90 3.73
N PHE A 149 10.06 -9.06 4.63
CA PHE A 149 8.88 -8.24 4.37
C PHE A 149 9.34 -6.88 3.82
N GLU A 150 8.72 -6.46 2.73
CA GLU A 150 9.03 -5.21 2.05
C GLU A 150 7.79 -4.34 1.95
N ALA A 151 7.91 -3.07 2.34
CA ALA A 151 6.82 -2.12 2.34
C ALA A 151 7.28 -0.75 1.84
N SER A 152 6.48 -0.09 1.01
CA SER A 152 6.66 1.31 0.63
C SER A 152 5.61 2.15 1.36
N VAL A 153 6.06 3.04 2.23
CA VAL A 153 5.19 3.83 3.11
C VAL A 153 5.36 5.32 2.83
N ARG A 154 4.25 6.07 2.82
CA ARG A 154 4.23 7.51 2.66
C ARG A 154 3.24 8.16 3.61
N VAL A 155 3.64 9.29 4.18
CA VAL A 155 2.75 10.18 4.95
C VAL A 155 2.78 11.55 4.27
N PRO A 156 1.78 11.95 3.47
CA PRO A 156 1.85 13.16 2.65
C PRO A 156 2.15 14.44 3.44
N THR A 157 1.65 14.50 4.67
CA THR A 157 1.86 15.62 5.61
C THR A 157 3.26 15.61 6.24
N GLY A 158 3.98 14.49 6.16
CA GLY A 158 5.30 14.30 6.78
C GLY A 158 5.32 14.43 8.31
N ASN A 159 4.16 14.49 8.96
CA ASN A 159 4.01 14.91 10.35
C ASN A 159 4.00 13.77 11.37
N GLN A 160 4.15 12.51 10.94
CA GLN A 160 4.09 11.36 11.83
C GLN A 160 4.96 10.21 11.35
N THR A 161 5.25 9.31 12.29
CA THR A 161 5.80 7.98 12.00
C THR A 161 4.69 6.96 11.78
N ALA A 162 5.02 5.87 11.09
CA ALA A 162 4.13 4.73 10.89
C ALA A 162 4.91 3.42 11.02
N ASN A 163 4.30 2.40 11.61
CA ASN A 163 4.87 1.06 11.70
C ASN A 163 4.01 0.11 10.90
N VAL A 164 4.65 -0.80 10.18
CA VAL A 164 4.00 -1.83 9.36
C VAL A 164 4.61 -3.17 9.71
N ARG A 165 3.80 -4.22 9.85
CA ARG A 165 4.28 -5.58 10.12
C ARG A 165 3.39 -6.62 9.46
N LEU A 166 3.86 -7.86 9.43
CA LEU A 166 3.05 -9.02 9.07
C LEU A 166 2.42 -9.66 10.32
N PHE A 167 1.23 -10.22 10.13
CA PHE A 167 0.55 -11.04 11.13
C PHE A 167 0.11 -12.36 10.50
N ASN A 168 0.48 -13.48 11.13
CA ASN A 168 -0.02 -14.79 10.71
C ASN A 168 -1.39 -15.02 11.34
N VAL A 169 -2.43 -15.04 10.50
CA VAL A 169 -3.82 -15.25 10.91
C VAL A 169 -4.06 -16.70 11.34
N THR A 170 -3.44 -17.66 10.66
CA THR A 170 -3.58 -19.09 10.94
C THR A 170 -3.02 -19.44 12.33
N ALA A 171 -1.81 -18.95 12.63
CA ALA A 171 -1.12 -19.22 13.89
C ALA A 171 -1.39 -18.17 14.99
N LYS A 172 -2.10 -17.08 14.65
CA LYS A 172 -2.56 -16.02 15.57
C LYS A 172 -1.45 -15.27 16.30
N HIS A 173 -0.33 -15.01 15.62
CA HIS A 173 0.75 -14.20 16.17
C HIS A 173 1.31 -13.22 15.13
N PRO A 174 1.93 -12.10 15.57
CA PRO A 174 2.74 -11.29 14.67
C PRO A 174 3.91 -12.13 14.13
N VAL A 175 4.31 -11.87 12.89
CA VAL A 175 5.52 -12.49 12.35
C VAL A 175 6.72 -11.77 12.95
N TRP A 176 7.55 -12.49 13.69
CA TRP A 176 8.75 -11.93 14.31
C TRP A 176 9.66 -11.30 13.25
N PHE A 177 10.26 -10.17 13.61
CA PHE A 177 11.20 -9.42 12.76
C PHE A 177 10.60 -8.81 11.48
N SER A 178 9.28 -8.90 11.28
CA SER A 178 8.60 -8.31 10.12
C SER A 178 8.28 -6.82 10.26
N GLU A 179 8.48 -6.23 11.44
CA GLU A 179 8.15 -4.83 11.68
C GLU A 179 9.15 -3.88 11.00
N VAL A 180 8.61 -2.90 10.28
CA VAL A 180 9.38 -1.81 9.68
C VAL A 180 8.84 -0.46 10.14
N LEU A 181 9.76 0.46 10.44
CA LEU A 181 9.45 1.80 10.92
C LEU A 181 9.67 2.82 9.81
N PHE A 182 8.61 3.54 9.46
CA PHE A 182 8.66 4.78 8.69
C PHE A 182 8.89 5.95 9.65
N THR A 183 10.02 6.64 9.51
CA THR A 183 10.43 7.72 10.43
C THR A 183 9.89 9.10 10.08
N GLY A 184 9.08 9.22 9.01
CA GLY A 184 8.48 10.48 8.58
C GLY A 184 8.97 10.94 7.20
N GLY A 185 8.35 12.01 6.70
CA GLY A 185 8.62 12.60 5.38
C GLY A 185 7.42 12.56 4.43
N GLY A 186 7.37 13.49 3.47
CA GLY A 186 6.26 13.60 2.51
C GLY A 186 6.32 12.61 1.34
N ASN A 187 7.50 12.03 1.08
CA ASN A 187 7.76 11.13 -0.04
C ASN A 187 7.66 9.65 0.41
N PRO A 188 7.34 8.72 -0.52
CA PRO A 188 7.40 7.29 -0.22
C PRO A 188 8.81 6.85 0.17
N GLN A 189 8.92 6.02 1.20
CA GLN A 189 10.15 5.33 1.58
C GLN A 189 9.95 3.82 1.45
N PHE A 190 10.91 3.17 0.79
CA PHE A 190 10.99 1.72 0.70
C PHE A 190 11.70 1.15 1.92
N LEU A 191 11.00 0.30 2.66
CA LEU A 191 11.44 -0.26 3.92
C LEU A 191 11.50 -1.79 3.78
N VAL A 192 12.58 -2.36 4.30
CA VAL A 192 12.81 -3.81 4.28
C VAL A 192 13.01 -4.28 5.71
N SER A 193 12.31 -5.35 6.07
CA SER A 193 12.41 -5.94 7.40
C SER A 193 13.72 -6.70 7.57
N GLU A 194 14.02 -7.03 8.83
CA GLU A 194 14.97 -8.09 9.14
C GLU A 194 14.49 -9.44 8.56
N PRO A 195 15.37 -10.43 8.38
CA PRO A 195 14.96 -11.75 7.91
C PRO A 195 13.89 -12.38 8.80
N ILE A 196 12.82 -12.86 8.17
CA ILE A 196 11.69 -13.50 8.85
C ILE A 196 11.66 -15.00 8.59
N ALA A 197 11.01 -15.74 9.49
CA ALA A 197 10.66 -17.13 9.26
C ALA A 197 9.19 -17.21 8.85
N LEU A 198 8.90 -18.01 7.81
CA LEU A 198 7.54 -18.39 7.47
C LEU A 198 7.18 -19.66 8.25
N ASP A 199 5.96 -19.69 8.79
CA ASP A 199 5.41 -20.89 9.39
C ASP A 199 5.22 -22.00 8.34
N PRO A 200 5.39 -23.27 8.73
CA PRO A 200 5.28 -24.39 7.80
C PRO A 200 3.84 -24.54 7.28
N GLY A 201 3.73 -25.01 6.03
CA GLY A 201 2.46 -25.22 5.34
C GLY A 201 1.80 -23.92 4.87
N ASN A 202 0.53 -24.04 4.47
CA ASN A 202 -0.24 -22.93 3.90
C ASN A 202 -0.82 -22.02 5.00
N SER A 203 -0.17 -20.89 5.26
CA SER A 203 -0.59 -19.91 6.26
C SER A 203 -1.14 -18.63 5.63
N LEU A 204 -2.17 -18.04 6.22
CA LEU A 204 -2.71 -16.75 5.81
C LEU A 204 -1.95 -15.63 6.51
N TYR A 205 -1.23 -14.83 5.74
CA TYR A 205 -0.54 -13.64 6.23
C TYR A 205 -1.34 -12.40 5.86
N LYS A 206 -1.41 -11.44 6.79
CA LYS A 206 -2.01 -10.12 6.56
C LYS A 206 -1.08 -9.02 7.01
N VAL A 207 -1.26 -7.83 6.45
CA VAL A 207 -0.51 -6.63 6.87
C VAL A 207 -1.26 -5.93 8.00
N GLN A 208 -0.51 -5.59 9.05
CA GLN A 208 -0.97 -4.69 10.10
C GLN A 208 -0.17 -3.40 10.06
N MET A 209 -0.84 -2.30 10.37
CA MET A 209 -0.23 -0.97 10.38
C MET A 209 -0.76 -0.17 11.57
N LYS A 210 0.10 0.69 12.10
CA LYS A 210 -0.27 1.72 13.07
C LYS A 210 0.49 3.02 12.78
N THR A 211 -0.06 4.12 13.23
CA THR A 211 0.45 5.47 13.06
C THR A 211 0.66 6.13 14.41
N GLN A 212 1.51 7.14 14.49
CA GLN A 212 1.75 7.83 15.76
C GLN A 212 0.64 8.82 16.13
N LEU A 213 0.05 9.51 15.15
CA LEU A 213 -0.82 10.68 15.38
C LEU A 213 -2.21 10.55 14.72
N LYS A 214 -2.60 9.37 14.25
CA LYS A 214 -3.87 9.11 13.56
C LYS A 214 -4.10 9.88 12.27
N TYR A 215 -3.05 10.43 11.65
CA TYR A 215 -3.15 10.92 10.28
C TYR A 215 -3.04 9.77 9.28
N ALA A 216 -3.53 10.02 8.06
CA ALA A 216 -3.46 9.05 6.99
C ALA A 216 -2.00 8.74 6.62
N ALA A 217 -1.65 7.46 6.73
CA ALA A 217 -0.42 6.89 6.21
C ALA A 217 -0.78 5.90 5.10
N TYR A 218 -0.13 6.08 3.96
CA TYR A 218 -0.34 5.28 2.76
C TYR A 218 0.72 4.20 2.72
N LEU A 219 0.25 2.98 2.49
CA LEU A 219 1.07 1.83 2.15
C LEU A 219 0.97 1.66 0.64
N ASP A 220 1.92 2.25 -0.09
CA ASP A 220 1.91 2.29 -1.56
C ASP A 220 2.21 0.91 -2.16
N GLN A 221 2.95 0.06 -1.42
CA GLN A 221 3.22 -1.34 -1.79
C GLN A 221 3.56 -2.16 -0.54
N ALA A 222 3.09 -3.40 -0.49
CA ALA A 222 3.57 -4.41 0.46
C ALA A 222 3.78 -5.75 -0.26
N ARG A 223 4.87 -6.46 0.06
CA ARG A 223 5.15 -7.80 -0.47
C ARG A 223 6.05 -8.62 0.46
N ILE A 224 5.96 -9.93 0.33
CA ILE A 224 6.92 -10.87 0.90
C ILE A 224 7.90 -11.24 -0.21
N HIS A 225 9.19 -11.13 0.09
CA HIS A 225 10.28 -11.47 -0.81
C HIS A 225 11.00 -12.72 -0.28
N ILE A 226 11.06 -13.77 -1.10
CA ILE A 226 11.65 -15.07 -0.75
C ILE A 226 12.81 -15.36 -1.72
N LEU A 227 13.98 -15.66 -1.15
CA LEU A 227 15.14 -16.19 -1.86
C LEU A 227 15.29 -17.68 -1.53
N ALA A 228 15.35 -18.53 -2.55
CA ALA A 228 15.46 -19.98 -2.45
C ALA A 228 16.55 -20.55 -3.39
N ASN A 229 16.85 -21.84 -3.24
CA ASN A 229 17.69 -22.61 -4.17
C ASN A 229 16.86 -23.67 -4.87
#